data_AF-A0A959D8S6-F1
#
_entry.id   AF-A0A959D8S6-F1
#
_cell.length_a   1.000
_cell.length_b   1.000
_cell.length_c   1.000
_cell.angle_alpha   90.00
_cell.angle_beta   90.00
_cell.angle_gamma   90.00
#
_symmetry.space_group_name_H-M   'P 1'
#
loop_
_entity.id
_entity.type
_entity.pdbx_description
1 polymer ?
#
loop_
_entity_poly.entity_id
_entity_poly.type
_entity_poly.pdbx_seq_one_letter_code
_entity_poly.pdbx_strand_id
1 'polypeptide(L)'
;MAKIISILFFCSIGFSLFAQSFPLASQEPVWTISYNTFPAIQGELTIFTRPEESHCGQQWTPAFEVYSPGDTTAAGFYRVEGRRVYYRRDADCAGRQYLLYDFGMEYQDSAYIIRPPVLFTFEDTVKYRVMWTSEDFYGPTLRKSLEVLFVGEDYDPNWPIDIYRTTWLEGVGNLEYPFPSAFCAGGGPCEVYYRVECLSTNEGVWYALDNQSGCRYSGRLYVDEHAPGPTQDGKSWATAFTRLQDALAAAQYGDSIWIADGVYYPTDDADRTASFGLKSGVHLYGGFAGYEDSLAQRDWQANICLLSGDIGLAGDSLDNSYHVIRAISTGRNTSIDGLHISHGQADGTLFGHRYGGGIFLSNANAEVL
;
A
#
# COMPACT_ATOMS: atom_id res chain seq x y z
N MET A 1 -47.75 -42.48 2.24
CA MET A 1 -46.84 -42.07 3.32
C MET A 1 -45.50 -41.70 2.70
N ALA A 2 -45.11 -40.44 2.83
CA ALA A 2 -44.01 -39.82 2.10
C ALA A 2 -42.63 -40.31 2.59
N LYS A 3 -41.74 -40.61 1.63
CA LYS A 3 -40.30 -40.81 1.88
C LYS A 3 -39.64 -39.45 1.99
N ILE A 4 -39.05 -39.17 3.14
CA ILE A 4 -38.21 -37.98 3.37
C ILE A 4 -36.86 -38.23 2.67
N ILE A 5 -36.60 -37.46 1.61
CA ILE A 5 -35.28 -37.36 0.99
C ILE A 5 -34.58 -36.20 1.68
N SER A 6 -33.67 -36.51 2.61
CA SER A 6 -32.76 -35.52 3.17
C SER A 6 -31.71 -35.17 2.13
N ILE A 7 -31.93 -34.07 1.40
CA ILE A 7 -30.93 -33.46 0.54
C ILE A 7 -29.94 -32.75 1.48
N LEU A 8 -28.81 -33.40 1.75
CA LEU A 8 -27.63 -32.73 2.28
C LEU A 8 -27.11 -31.81 1.17
N PHE A 9 -27.49 -30.54 1.23
CA PHE A 9 -26.78 -29.47 0.56
C PHE A 9 -25.37 -29.40 1.20
N PHE A 10 -24.42 -30.11 0.62
CA PHE A 10 -23.03 -29.70 0.71
C PHE A 10 -22.95 -28.36 -0.02
N CYS A 11 -23.17 -27.28 0.74
CA CYS A 11 -22.69 -25.97 0.35
C CYS A 11 -21.16 -26.11 0.29
N SER A 12 -20.64 -26.37 -0.90
CA SER A 12 -19.25 -26.09 -1.23
C SER A 12 -19.09 -24.57 -1.14
N ILE A 13 -18.97 -24.08 0.09
CA ILE A 13 -18.31 -22.81 0.35
C ILE A 13 -16.91 -23.05 -0.21
N GLY A 14 -16.68 -22.52 -1.40
CA GLY A 14 -15.35 -22.42 -1.97
C GLY A 14 -14.54 -21.54 -1.03
N PHE A 15 -13.96 -22.15 0.00
CA PHE A 15 -12.84 -21.58 0.70
C PHE A 15 -11.68 -21.54 -0.29
N SER A 16 -11.67 -20.51 -1.14
CA SER A 16 -10.41 -19.95 -1.61
C SER A 16 -9.77 -19.28 -0.39
N LEU A 17 -9.23 -20.09 0.52
CA LEU A 17 -8.61 -19.64 1.78
C LEU A 17 -7.10 -19.57 1.68
N PHE A 18 -6.53 -19.73 0.48
CA PHE A 18 -5.12 -19.42 0.32
C PHE A 18 -5.00 -17.92 0.15
N ALA A 19 -4.50 -17.29 1.22
CA ALA A 19 -4.01 -15.93 1.20
C ALA A 19 -3.14 -15.72 -0.04
N GLN A 20 -3.32 -14.59 -0.69
CA GLN A 20 -2.45 -14.15 -1.76
C GLN A 20 -0.99 -14.22 -1.29
N SER A 21 -0.15 -14.93 -2.04
CA SER A 21 1.18 -15.32 -1.58
C SER A 21 2.20 -14.17 -1.53
N PHE A 22 1.91 -13.04 -2.16
CA PHE A 22 2.69 -11.79 -2.06
C PHE A 22 1.84 -10.61 -2.53
N PRO A 23 2.00 -9.37 -1.99
CA PRO A 23 1.14 -8.23 -2.32
C PRO A 23 1.20 -7.84 -3.81
N LEU A 24 0.06 -7.46 -4.38
CA LEU A 24 -0.06 -6.96 -5.75
C LEU A 24 0.17 -5.45 -5.77
N ALA A 25 0.60 -4.90 -6.91
CA ALA A 25 0.74 -3.45 -7.09
C ALA A 25 -0.55 -2.67 -6.75
N SER A 26 -1.72 -3.25 -7.09
CA SER A 26 -3.04 -2.66 -6.86
C SER A 26 -3.42 -2.54 -5.38
N GLN A 27 -2.71 -3.24 -4.50
CA GLN A 27 -2.91 -3.16 -3.05
C GLN A 27 -2.05 -2.07 -2.41
N GLU A 28 -1.25 -1.34 -3.20
CA GLU A 28 -0.36 -0.28 -2.72
C GLU A 28 0.46 -0.70 -1.49
N PRO A 29 1.18 -1.84 -1.55
CA PRO A 29 1.91 -2.34 -0.41
C PRO A 29 3.05 -1.41 -0.01
N VAL A 30 3.17 -1.20 1.30
CA VAL A 30 4.23 -0.42 1.92
C VAL A 30 4.87 -1.25 3.03
N TRP A 31 6.15 -1.59 2.86
CA TRP A 31 6.96 -2.21 3.91
C TRP A 31 7.70 -1.13 4.67
N THR A 32 7.55 -1.11 5.99
CA THR A 32 8.40 -0.33 6.89
C THR A 32 9.41 -1.26 7.52
N ILE A 33 10.69 -0.91 7.37
CA ILE A 33 11.82 -1.74 7.78
C ILE A 33 12.69 -0.92 8.71
N SER A 34 12.89 -1.39 9.94
CA SER A 34 13.90 -0.81 10.81
C SER A 34 15.27 -1.38 10.43
N TYR A 35 16.30 -0.54 10.53
CA TYR A 35 17.66 -1.02 10.40
C TYR A 35 18.57 -0.40 11.46
N ASN A 36 19.53 -1.18 11.92
CA ASN A 36 20.56 -0.74 12.85
C ASN A 36 21.93 -0.92 12.20
N THR A 37 22.65 0.18 11.98
CA THR A 37 24.06 0.10 11.56
C THR A 37 24.98 0.23 12.77
N PHE A 38 26.09 -0.49 12.80
CA PHE A 38 27.15 -0.26 13.78
C PHE A 38 27.85 1.10 13.48
N PRO A 39 28.06 2.00 14.47
CA PRO A 39 27.97 1.83 15.91
C PRO A 39 26.67 2.43 16.54
N ALA A 40 25.50 1.96 16.11
CA ALA A 40 24.15 2.26 16.61
C ALA A 40 23.41 3.47 15.97
N ILE A 41 23.44 3.59 14.64
CA ILE A 41 22.45 4.44 13.95
C ILE A 41 21.22 3.58 13.68
N GLN A 42 20.10 3.91 14.33
CA GLN A 42 18.80 3.37 14.01
C GLN A 42 18.17 4.23 12.92
N GLY A 43 17.73 3.58 11.85
CA GLY A 43 17.01 4.23 10.75
C GLY A 43 15.80 3.43 10.32
N GLU A 44 15.04 4.02 9.42
CA GLU A 44 13.86 3.42 8.81
C GLU A 44 14.03 3.44 7.29
N LEU A 45 13.73 2.31 6.66
CA LEU A 45 13.64 2.14 5.23
C LEU A 45 12.17 1.84 4.89
N THR A 46 11.63 2.56 3.93
CA THR A 46 10.31 2.24 3.38
C THR A 46 10.46 1.64 1.99
N ILE A 47 9.77 0.54 1.71
CA ILE A 47 9.62 0.01 0.36
C ILE A 47 8.16 0.21 -0.07
N PHE A 48 7.96 0.75 -1.27
CA PHE A 48 6.63 0.93 -1.85
C PHE A 48 6.64 0.55 -3.32
N THR A 49 5.45 0.33 -3.89
CA THR A 49 5.31 -0.06 -5.30
C THR A 49 4.63 1.00 -6.14
N ARG A 50 4.73 0.87 -7.47
CA ARG A 50 3.91 1.62 -8.42
C ARG A 50 3.09 0.66 -9.29
N PRO A 51 2.11 1.16 -10.07
CA PRO A 51 1.33 0.33 -10.98
C PRO A 51 2.21 -0.54 -11.90
N GLU A 52 1.67 -1.68 -12.31
CA GLU A 52 2.40 -2.65 -13.12
C GLU A 52 2.84 -2.06 -14.47
N GLU A 53 4.02 -2.47 -14.90
CA GLU A 53 4.61 -2.11 -16.18
C GLU A 53 4.90 -3.36 -17.02
N SER A 54 4.64 -3.26 -18.33
CA SER A 54 4.91 -4.34 -19.28
C SER A 54 6.39 -4.38 -19.67
N HIS A 55 7.12 -5.37 -19.17
CA HIS A 55 8.52 -5.61 -19.50
C HIS A 55 8.75 -7.05 -19.93
N CYS A 56 9.50 -7.25 -21.02
CA CYS A 56 9.90 -8.57 -21.51
C CYS A 56 8.73 -9.56 -21.74
N GLY A 57 7.57 -9.03 -22.16
CA GLY A 57 6.36 -9.81 -22.44
C GLY A 57 5.58 -10.25 -21.19
N GLN A 58 5.87 -9.67 -20.02
CA GLN A 58 5.21 -9.95 -18.76
C GLN A 58 4.88 -8.65 -18.02
N GLN A 59 3.90 -8.68 -17.11
CA GLN A 59 3.62 -7.56 -16.20
C GLN A 59 4.53 -7.65 -14.98
N TRP A 60 5.13 -6.52 -14.62
CA TRP A 60 6.08 -6.41 -13.53
C TRP A 60 5.70 -5.24 -12.63
N THR A 61 5.68 -5.48 -11.33
CA THR A 61 5.48 -4.44 -10.33
C THR A 61 6.82 -3.79 -9.99
N PRO A 62 7.04 -2.50 -10.32
CA PRO A 62 8.22 -1.78 -9.87
C PRO A 62 8.16 -1.53 -8.35
N ALA A 63 9.28 -1.76 -7.66
CA ALA A 63 9.46 -1.50 -6.24
C ALA A 63 10.54 -0.43 -6.02
N PHE A 64 10.32 0.43 -5.03
CA PHE A 64 11.17 1.57 -4.72
C PHE A 64 11.45 1.65 -3.23
N GLU A 65 12.65 2.10 -2.90
CA GLU A 65 13.17 2.27 -1.55
C GLU A 65 13.30 3.73 -1.20
N VAL A 66 12.93 4.07 0.02
CA VAL A 66 13.08 5.41 0.60
C VAL A 66 13.84 5.30 1.91
N TYR A 67 15.07 5.82 1.92
CA TYR A 67 15.93 5.86 3.11
C TYR A 67 15.80 7.19 3.87
N SER A 68 15.49 8.26 3.15
CA SER A 68 15.26 9.58 3.73
C SER A 68 14.25 10.35 2.89
N PRO A 69 13.50 11.31 3.47
CA PRO A 69 12.51 12.08 2.71
C PRO A 69 13.13 12.73 1.46
N GLY A 70 12.68 12.30 0.28
CA GLY A 70 13.15 12.81 -1.01
C GLY A 70 14.27 11.99 -1.67
N ASP A 71 14.82 10.98 -0.99
CA ASP A 71 15.76 10.01 -1.56
C ASP A 71 15.00 8.72 -1.91
N THR A 72 14.76 8.51 -3.20
CA THR A 72 14.03 7.35 -3.71
C THR A 72 14.92 6.58 -4.69
N THR A 73 15.21 5.32 -4.36
CA THR A 73 16.04 4.42 -5.18
C THR A 73 15.17 3.30 -5.74
N ALA A 74 15.40 2.90 -6.99
CA ALA A 74 14.70 1.75 -7.57
C ALA A 74 15.27 0.44 -6.96
N ALA A 75 14.42 -0.35 -6.33
CA ALA A 75 14.76 -1.67 -5.78
C ALA A 75 14.79 -2.74 -6.89
N GLY A 76 14.00 -2.53 -7.94
CA GLY A 76 13.84 -3.41 -9.09
C GLY A 76 12.38 -3.69 -9.35
N PHE A 77 12.11 -4.87 -9.91
CA PHE A 77 10.79 -5.28 -10.35
C PHE A 77 10.48 -6.67 -9.81
N TYR A 78 9.26 -6.88 -9.33
CA TYR A 78 8.80 -8.22 -8.97
C TYR A 78 7.54 -8.62 -9.72
N ARG A 79 7.28 -9.92 -9.73
CA ARG A 79 6.10 -10.51 -10.36
C ARG A 79 5.69 -11.75 -9.59
N VAL A 80 4.39 -11.96 -9.45
CA VAL A 80 3.84 -13.09 -8.68
C VAL A 80 3.20 -14.10 -9.64
N GLU A 81 3.55 -15.38 -9.51
CA GLU A 81 2.88 -16.51 -10.16
C GLU A 81 2.54 -17.59 -9.14
N GLY A 82 1.28 -17.64 -8.72
CA GLY A 82 0.87 -18.54 -7.64
C GLY A 82 1.66 -18.25 -6.36
N ARG A 83 2.37 -19.25 -5.83
CA ARG A 83 3.20 -19.15 -4.62
C ARG A 83 4.63 -18.68 -4.88
N ARG A 84 4.98 -18.37 -6.13
CA ARG A 84 6.33 -17.95 -6.53
C ARG A 84 6.37 -16.46 -6.81
N VAL A 85 7.42 -15.82 -6.32
CA VAL A 85 7.74 -14.43 -6.58
C VAL A 85 9.04 -14.40 -7.37
N TYR A 86 9.01 -13.72 -8.51
CA TYR A 86 10.16 -13.50 -9.37
C TYR A 86 10.64 -12.07 -9.25
N TYR A 87 11.93 -11.85 -9.51
CA TYR A 87 12.57 -10.55 -9.44
C TYR A 87 13.44 -10.29 -10.68
N ARG A 88 13.48 -9.03 -11.12
CA ARG A 88 14.54 -8.51 -11.98
C ARG A 88 15.04 -7.18 -11.44
N ARG A 89 16.32 -6.88 -11.69
CA ARG A 89 16.93 -5.61 -11.28
C ARG A 89 16.49 -4.43 -12.13
N ASP A 90 16.32 -4.68 -13.42
CA ASP A 90 16.13 -3.64 -14.42
C ASP A 90 14.97 -4.01 -15.38
N ALA A 91 14.52 -2.98 -16.09
CA ALA A 91 13.54 -3.08 -17.16
C ALA A 91 14.14 -3.69 -18.44
N ASP A 92 15.48 -3.81 -18.51
CA ASP A 92 16.13 -4.34 -19.69
C ASP A 92 15.91 -5.87 -19.76
N CYS A 93 15.65 -6.36 -20.96
CA CYS A 93 15.41 -7.79 -21.17
C CYS A 93 16.71 -8.56 -21.41
N ALA A 94 17.86 -7.94 -21.16
CA ALA A 94 19.16 -8.59 -21.22
C ALA A 94 19.54 -9.18 -19.84
N GLY A 95 19.06 -8.57 -18.76
CA GLY A 95 19.14 -9.06 -17.39
C GLY A 95 18.41 -10.40 -17.19
N ARG A 96 18.91 -11.21 -16.25
CA ARG A 96 18.26 -12.46 -15.85
C ARG A 96 17.06 -12.18 -14.95
N GLN A 97 16.07 -13.05 -15.06
CA GLN A 97 15.02 -13.20 -14.06
C GLN A 97 15.48 -14.16 -12.97
N TYR A 98 15.19 -13.81 -11.72
CA TYR A 98 15.53 -14.60 -10.54
C TYR A 98 14.27 -15.05 -9.82
N LEU A 99 14.34 -16.22 -9.19
CA LEU A 99 13.38 -16.57 -8.14
C LEU A 99 13.72 -15.72 -6.91
N LEU A 100 12.73 -15.00 -6.39
CA LEU A 100 12.84 -14.22 -5.16
C LEU A 100 12.30 -15.03 -3.98
N TYR A 101 11.08 -15.58 -4.10
CA TYR A 101 10.45 -16.43 -3.08
C TYR A 101 9.72 -17.61 -3.74
N ASP A 102 9.69 -18.76 -3.07
CA ASP A 102 8.78 -19.86 -3.38
C ASP A 102 8.11 -20.34 -2.08
N PHE A 103 6.92 -19.83 -1.81
CA PHE A 103 6.14 -20.20 -0.62
C PHE A 103 5.52 -21.59 -0.75
N GLY A 104 5.67 -22.28 -1.87
CA GLY A 104 5.26 -23.67 -2.10
C GLY A 104 6.27 -24.70 -1.63
N MET A 105 7.46 -24.28 -1.18
CA MET A 105 8.49 -25.20 -0.70
C MET A 105 8.11 -25.86 0.64
N GLU A 106 8.56 -27.09 0.82
CA GLU A 106 8.40 -27.89 2.03
C GLU A 106 9.75 -28.16 2.72
N TYR A 107 9.69 -28.75 3.92
CA TYR A 107 10.89 -29.12 4.68
C TYR A 107 11.91 -29.90 3.82
N GLN A 108 13.18 -29.48 3.86
CA GLN A 108 14.32 -29.98 3.07
C GLN A 108 14.34 -29.59 1.58
N ASP A 109 13.30 -28.96 1.04
CA ASP A 109 13.37 -28.41 -0.32
C ASP A 109 14.47 -27.36 -0.40
N SER A 110 15.07 -27.22 -1.59
CA SER A 110 16.13 -26.25 -1.84
C SER A 110 15.90 -25.50 -3.15
N ALA A 111 16.22 -24.21 -3.18
CA ALA A 111 16.10 -23.36 -4.36
C ALA A 111 17.27 -22.38 -4.47
N TYR A 112 17.59 -21.98 -5.70
CA TYR A 112 18.54 -20.90 -5.97
C TYR A 112 17.77 -19.59 -6.10
N ILE A 113 18.07 -18.65 -5.22
CA ILE A 113 17.36 -17.36 -5.09
C ILE A 113 18.35 -16.23 -5.19
N ILE A 114 17.90 -15.05 -5.63
CA ILE A 114 18.77 -13.87 -5.72
C ILE A 114 19.49 -13.60 -4.40
N ARG A 115 20.81 -13.35 -4.47
CA ARG A 115 21.63 -13.12 -3.29
C ARG A 115 21.30 -11.75 -2.66
N PRO A 116 20.91 -11.68 -1.38
CA PRO A 116 20.87 -10.40 -0.67
C PRO A 116 22.30 -9.84 -0.59
N PRO A 117 22.50 -8.53 -0.73
CA PRO A 117 23.83 -7.94 -0.94
C PRO A 117 24.62 -7.87 0.38
N VAL A 118 25.16 -9.01 0.84
CA VAL A 118 25.96 -9.03 2.09
C VAL A 118 27.39 -9.50 1.87
N LEU A 119 27.70 -10.31 0.85
CA LEU A 119 29.05 -10.89 0.71
C LEU A 119 29.54 -10.96 -0.74
N PHE A 120 30.72 -10.38 -0.95
CA PHE A 120 31.46 -10.28 -2.20
C PHE A 120 31.64 -11.66 -2.85
N THR A 121 31.07 -11.85 -4.04
CA THR A 121 31.59 -12.57 -5.23
C THR A 121 30.47 -12.82 -6.26
N PHE A 122 30.89 -13.02 -7.51
CA PHE A 122 30.20 -12.80 -8.79
C PHE A 122 29.05 -13.76 -9.18
N GLU A 123 28.31 -14.31 -8.21
CA GLU A 123 27.14 -15.15 -8.50
C GLU A 123 25.83 -14.41 -8.22
N ASP A 124 24.92 -14.43 -9.18
CA ASP A 124 23.64 -13.73 -9.09
C ASP A 124 22.64 -14.39 -8.10
N THR A 125 22.88 -15.67 -7.73
CA THR A 125 21.97 -16.45 -6.88
C THR A 125 22.71 -17.28 -5.82
N VAL A 126 22.00 -17.67 -4.77
CA VAL A 126 22.46 -18.51 -3.66
C VAL A 126 21.48 -19.64 -3.38
N LYS A 127 21.99 -20.78 -2.92
CA LYS A 127 21.15 -21.92 -2.54
C LYS A 127 20.65 -21.76 -1.12
N TYR A 128 19.32 -21.77 -0.95
CA TYR A 128 18.67 -21.90 0.34
C TYR A 128 18.05 -23.28 0.49
N ARG A 129 17.93 -23.76 1.73
CA ARG A 129 17.17 -24.95 2.11
C ARG A 129 16.16 -24.60 3.19
N VAL A 130 14.94 -25.14 3.06
CA VAL A 130 13.91 -25.02 4.10
C VAL A 130 14.28 -25.93 5.27
N MET A 131 14.45 -25.32 6.44
CA MET A 131 14.76 -25.99 7.70
C MET A 131 13.53 -26.21 8.56
N TRP A 132 12.51 -25.37 8.40
CA TRP A 132 11.26 -25.49 9.13
C TRP A 132 10.10 -24.85 8.35
N THR A 133 8.90 -25.35 8.57
CA THR A 133 7.65 -24.81 8.03
C THR A 133 6.62 -24.71 9.15
N SER A 134 5.94 -23.58 9.27
CA SER A 134 4.78 -23.43 10.16
C SER A 134 3.63 -22.71 9.46
N GLU A 135 2.44 -22.78 10.04
CA GLU A 135 1.29 -21.97 9.64
C GLU A 135 0.77 -21.26 10.89
N ASP A 136 0.88 -19.94 10.90
CA ASP A 136 0.56 -19.12 12.05
C ASP A 136 -0.36 -17.97 11.63
N PHE A 137 -1.19 -17.52 12.58
CA PHE A 137 -2.04 -16.36 12.37
C PHE A 137 -1.23 -15.08 12.55
N TYR A 138 -1.19 -14.27 11.50
CA TYR A 138 -0.68 -12.90 11.55
C TYR A 138 -1.86 -11.95 11.32
N GLY A 139 -2.34 -11.37 12.42
CA GLY A 139 -3.64 -10.70 12.43
C GLY A 139 -4.78 -11.71 12.20
N PRO A 140 -5.77 -11.40 11.34
CA PRO A 140 -6.88 -12.32 11.04
C PRO A 140 -6.52 -13.41 10.02
N THR A 141 -5.32 -13.38 9.44
CA THR A 141 -4.95 -14.22 8.28
C THR A 141 -4.00 -15.32 8.70
N LEU A 142 -4.33 -16.57 8.35
CA LEU A 142 -3.41 -17.71 8.46
C LEU A 142 -2.39 -17.64 7.32
N ARG A 143 -1.08 -17.68 7.65
CA ARG A 143 0.00 -17.57 6.67
C ARG A 143 1.04 -18.67 6.89
N LYS A 144 1.59 -19.23 5.79
CA LYS A 144 2.72 -20.15 5.86
C LYS A 144 4.01 -19.38 6.14
N SER A 145 4.80 -19.85 7.10
CA SER A 145 6.15 -19.37 7.39
C SER A 145 7.17 -20.44 7.02
N LEU A 146 8.26 -20.02 6.39
CA LEU A 146 9.39 -20.85 6.02
C LEU A 146 10.64 -20.32 6.72
N GLU A 147 11.25 -21.13 7.56
CA GLU A 147 12.61 -20.86 8.03
C GLU A 147 13.58 -21.46 7.01
N VAL A 148 14.40 -20.61 6.40
CA VAL A 148 15.35 -21.03 5.38
C VAL A 148 16.78 -20.80 5.85
N LEU A 149 17.67 -21.71 5.46
CA LEU A 149 19.09 -21.68 5.74
C LEU A 149 19.87 -21.54 4.43
N PHE A 150 20.80 -20.59 4.38
CA PHE A 150 21.75 -20.50 3.30
C PHE A 150 22.71 -21.70 3.31
N VAL A 151 22.84 -22.37 2.16
CA VAL A 151 23.68 -23.56 1.95
C VAL A 151 24.73 -23.21 0.90
N GLY A 152 25.73 -22.41 1.29
CA GLY A 152 26.86 -22.01 0.42
C GLY A 152 28.13 -22.83 0.62
N GLU A 153 29.12 -22.62 -0.26
CA GLU A 153 30.48 -23.17 -0.10
C GLU A 153 31.25 -22.52 1.07
N ASP A 154 30.93 -21.27 1.42
CA ASP A 154 31.45 -20.54 2.59
C ASP A 154 30.63 -20.78 3.87
N TYR A 155 29.71 -21.75 3.87
CA TYR A 155 29.04 -22.17 5.09
C TYR A 155 30.08 -22.80 6.02
N ASP A 156 30.55 -22.03 7.01
CA ASP A 156 31.40 -22.55 8.08
C ASP A 156 30.51 -23.07 9.21
N PRO A 157 30.42 -24.41 9.41
CA PRO A 157 29.60 -25.00 10.46
C PRO A 157 30.04 -24.63 11.89
N ASN A 158 31.20 -23.97 12.04
CA ASN A 158 31.69 -23.49 13.34
C ASN A 158 31.22 -22.07 13.70
N TRP A 159 30.62 -21.33 12.76
CA TRP A 159 29.99 -20.05 13.05
C TRP A 159 28.57 -20.26 13.58
N PRO A 160 28.05 -19.36 14.44
CA PRO A 160 26.67 -19.45 14.92
C PRO A 160 25.71 -19.54 13.74
N ILE A 161 24.89 -20.60 13.70
CA ILE A 161 24.00 -20.91 12.58
C ILE A 161 22.96 -19.80 12.31
N ASP A 162 22.74 -18.93 13.29
CA ASP A 162 21.77 -17.84 13.28
C ASP A 162 22.11 -16.76 12.26
N ILE A 163 23.38 -16.61 11.84
CA ILE A 163 23.77 -15.60 10.85
C ILE A 163 23.42 -15.99 9.40
N TYR A 164 22.99 -17.23 9.17
CA TYR A 164 22.66 -17.78 7.84
C TYR A 164 21.19 -18.17 7.69
N ARG A 165 20.38 -17.91 8.72
CA ARG A 165 18.95 -18.20 8.75
C ARG A 165 18.16 -16.94 8.48
N THR A 166 17.02 -17.10 7.83
CA THR A 166 16.06 -16.02 7.68
C THR A 166 14.66 -16.61 7.57
N THR A 167 13.65 -15.81 7.89
CA THR A 167 12.25 -16.23 7.88
C THR A 167 11.53 -15.60 6.70
N TRP A 168 10.91 -16.42 5.87
CA TRP A 168 9.99 -15.94 4.85
C TRP A 168 8.56 -16.20 5.29
N LEU A 169 7.75 -15.16 5.26
CA LEU A 169 6.35 -15.22 5.61
C LEU A 169 5.50 -15.00 4.37
N GLU A 170 4.58 -15.93 4.09
CA GLU A 170 3.71 -15.87 2.92
C GLU A 170 2.84 -14.60 2.93
N GLY A 171 2.91 -13.85 1.84
CA GLY A 171 2.27 -12.53 1.70
C GLY A 171 3.09 -11.37 2.25
N VAL A 172 4.24 -11.61 2.89
CA VAL A 172 5.09 -10.55 3.44
C VAL A 172 6.46 -10.54 2.78
N GLY A 173 7.02 -11.71 2.50
CA GLY A 173 8.40 -11.88 2.02
C GLY A 173 9.34 -12.26 3.14
N ASN A 174 10.62 -11.98 2.93
CA ASN A 174 11.63 -12.15 3.95
C ASN A 174 11.48 -11.07 5.04
N LEU A 175 11.40 -11.48 6.31
CA LEU A 175 11.17 -10.58 7.45
C LEU A 175 12.38 -9.72 7.84
N GLU A 176 13.54 -9.98 7.25
CA GLU A 176 14.75 -9.19 7.41
C GLU A 176 15.08 -8.42 6.12
N TYR A 177 14.89 -9.06 4.96
CA TYR A 177 15.29 -8.53 3.65
C TYR A 177 14.19 -8.77 2.58
N PRO A 178 13.01 -8.10 2.66
CA PRO A 178 11.83 -8.38 1.84
C PRO A 178 12.01 -8.12 0.34
N PHE A 179 13.10 -7.45 -0.04
CA PHE A 179 13.54 -7.25 -1.42
C PHE A 179 15.07 -7.38 -1.48
N PRO A 180 15.65 -7.57 -2.68
CA PRO A 180 17.09 -7.52 -2.84
C PRO A 180 17.58 -6.06 -2.78
N SER A 181 17.68 -5.53 -1.57
CA SER A 181 18.42 -4.32 -1.27
C SER A 181 18.95 -4.35 0.16
N ALA A 182 19.91 -3.53 0.57
CA ALA A 182 21.20 -3.12 0.02
C ALA A 182 21.68 -2.03 0.98
N PHE A 183 22.72 -2.31 1.75
CA PHE A 183 23.92 -1.48 1.61
C PHE A 183 25.18 -2.11 2.18
N CYS A 184 26.21 -2.09 1.33
CA CYS A 184 27.61 -2.00 1.76
C CYS A 184 28.39 -1.24 0.67
N ALA A 185 28.13 0.07 0.51
CA ALA A 185 29.12 0.93 -0.15
C ALA A 185 30.09 1.44 0.92
N GLY A 186 31.29 0.87 0.93
CA GLY A 186 32.42 1.41 1.69
C GLY A 186 32.97 0.49 2.78
N GLY A 187 33.56 -0.64 2.39
CA GLY A 187 34.75 -1.21 3.05
C GLY A 187 34.72 -1.46 4.56
N GLY A 188 33.56 -1.70 5.17
CA GLY A 188 33.41 -2.10 6.57
C GLY A 188 32.53 -3.35 6.71
N PRO A 189 32.57 -4.06 7.86
CA PRO A 189 31.72 -5.23 8.08
C PRO A 189 30.24 -4.82 8.02
N CYS A 190 29.47 -5.50 7.18
CA CYS A 190 28.04 -5.27 6.95
C CYS A 190 27.20 -5.77 8.15
N GLU A 191 27.45 -5.25 9.35
CA GLU A 191 26.63 -5.52 10.55
C GLU A 191 25.40 -4.60 10.55
N VAL A 192 24.56 -4.75 9.52
CA VAL A 192 23.26 -4.06 9.45
C VAL A 192 22.15 -5.08 9.62
N TYR A 193 21.48 -5.01 10.76
CA TYR A 193 20.30 -5.82 11.02
C TYR A 193 19.09 -5.07 10.51
N TYR A 194 18.42 -5.66 9.51
CA TYR A 194 17.15 -5.17 9.00
C TYR A 194 16.03 -6.01 9.56
N ARG A 195 14.87 -5.39 9.77
CA ARG A 195 13.68 -6.07 10.25
C ARG A 195 12.44 -5.38 9.68
N VAL A 196 11.57 -6.15 9.04
CA VAL A 196 10.23 -5.69 8.68
C VAL A 196 9.48 -5.43 9.98
N GLU A 197 9.13 -4.17 10.20
CA GLU A 197 8.32 -3.70 11.32
C GLU A 197 6.83 -3.75 10.98
N CYS A 198 6.52 -3.48 9.72
CA CYS A 198 5.15 -3.35 9.21
C CYS A 198 5.11 -3.67 7.71
N LEU A 199 4.03 -4.31 7.29
CA LEU A 199 3.54 -4.32 5.90
C LEU A 199 2.09 -3.87 5.92
N SER A 200 1.81 -2.71 5.34
CA SER A 200 0.46 -2.20 5.11
C SER A 200 0.12 -2.19 3.62
N THR A 201 -1.17 -2.20 3.35
CA THR A 201 -1.78 -2.10 2.01
C THR A 201 -2.98 -1.16 2.12
N ASN A 202 -3.53 -0.73 0.98
CA ASN A 202 -4.81 -0.03 0.93
C ASN A 202 -6.03 -0.88 1.37
N GLU A 203 -5.81 -2.15 1.72
CA GLU A 203 -6.77 -3.09 2.33
C GLU A 203 -6.52 -3.29 3.84
N GLY A 204 -5.48 -2.63 4.40
CA GLY A 204 -5.11 -2.70 5.80
C GLY A 204 -3.75 -3.35 6.04
N VAL A 205 -3.48 -3.69 7.30
CA VAL A 205 -2.18 -4.23 7.74
C VAL A 205 -2.10 -5.73 7.50
N TRP A 206 -1.11 -6.15 6.73
CA TRP A 206 -0.83 -7.55 6.44
C TRP A 206 0.11 -8.17 7.47
N TYR A 207 1.02 -7.37 8.04
CA TYR A 207 1.98 -7.78 9.06
C TYR A 207 2.39 -6.60 9.93
N ALA A 208 2.55 -6.85 11.22
CA ALA A 208 3.18 -5.95 12.17
C ALA A 208 4.00 -6.80 13.16
N LEU A 209 5.23 -6.40 13.43
CA LEU A 209 6.10 -7.12 14.36
C LEU A 209 5.55 -7.08 15.80
N ASP A 210 4.98 -5.94 16.20
CA ASP A 210 4.29 -5.78 17.47
C ASP A 210 3.20 -4.67 17.39
N ASN A 211 2.43 -4.51 18.47
CA ASN A 211 1.39 -3.46 18.55
C ASN A 211 1.95 -2.04 18.76
N GLN A 212 3.26 -1.86 18.83
CA GLN A 212 3.97 -0.59 19.09
C GLN A 212 4.88 -0.14 17.92
N SER A 213 5.07 -0.95 16.88
CA SER A 213 6.10 -0.80 15.84
C SER A 213 5.87 0.34 14.85
N GLY A 214 5.04 1.33 15.19
CA GLY A 214 4.80 2.48 14.34
C GLY A 214 4.13 2.14 13.01
N CYS A 215 3.58 0.92 12.87
CA CYS A 215 2.81 0.48 11.71
C CYS A 215 1.62 1.44 11.55
N ARG A 216 1.81 2.50 10.75
CA ARG A 216 0.76 3.44 10.42
C ARG A 216 -0.17 2.71 9.48
N TYR A 217 -1.32 2.33 10.02
CA TYR A 217 -2.43 1.78 9.26
C TYR A 217 -2.66 2.70 8.06
N SER A 218 -2.48 2.18 6.85
CA SER A 218 -3.17 2.73 5.68
C SER A 218 -4.62 2.30 5.86
N GLY A 219 -5.40 3.15 6.52
CA GLY A 219 -6.83 2.96 6.69
C GLY A 219 -7.54 3.27 5.38
N ARG A 220 -8.58 2.50 5.08
CA ARG A 220 -9.56 2.88 4.09
C ARG A 220 -10.76 3.49 4.80
N LEU A 221 -11.07 4.73 4.47
CA LEU A 221 -12.27 5.41 4.92
C LEU A 221 -13.27 5.48 3.77
N TYR A 222 -14.53 5.25 4.08
CA TYR A 222 -15.62 5.30 3.12
C TYR A 222 -16.45 6.57 3.34
N VAL A 223 -16.84 7.21 2.24
CA VAL A 223 -17.71 8.39 2.21
C VAL A 223 -18.86 8.11 1.26
N ASP A 224 -20.08 8.23 1.78
CA ASP A 224 -21.31 8.07 1.02
C ASP A 224 -22.38 8.97 1.66
N GLU A 225 -22.86 9.98 0.92
CA GLU A 225 -23.91 10.88 1.41
C GLU A 225 -25.23 10.14 1.73
N HIS A 226 -25.41 8.93 1.17
CA HIS A 226 -26.57 8.07 1.35
C HIS A 226 -26.30 6.86 2.25
N ALA A 227 -25.19 6.85 3.02
CA ALA A 227 -24.80 5.75 3.89
C ALA A 227 -25.97 5.27 4.79
N PRO A 228 -26.35 3.98 4.75
CA PRO A 228 -27.61 3.50 5.36
C PRO A 228 -27.51 3.20 6.85
N GLY A 229 -26.31 3.09 7.40
CA GLY A 229 -26.07 2.65 8.78
C GLY A 229 -26.37 3.71 9.84
N PRO A 230 -26.63 3.28 11.08
CA PRO A 230 -26.93 4.18 12.19
C PRO A 230 -25.69 4.94 12.72
N THR A 231 -24.50 4.55 12.28
CA THR A 231 -23.20 5.12 12.68
C THR A 231 -22.41 5.50 11.44
N GLN A 232 -21.79 6.67 11.46
CA GLN A 232 -20.94 7.20 10.38
C GLN A 232 -19.48 7.20 10.84
N ASP A 233 -18.88 6.01 10.99
CA ASP A 233 -17.49 5.86 11.46
C ASP A 233 -16.47 5.66 10.33
N GLY A 234 -16.95 5.60 9.08
CA GLY A 234 -16.14 5.53 7.87
C GLY A 234 -15.49 4.18 7.61
N LYS A 235 -15.80 3.12 8.36
CA LYS A 235 -15.07 1.84 8.26
C LYS A 235 -15.60 0.85 7.22
N SER A 236 -16.79 1.12 6.67
CA SER A 236 -17.43 0.33 5.62
C SER A 236 -18.39 1.22 4.84
N TRP A 237 -18.85 0.78 3.66
CA TRP A 237 -19.93 1.47 2.96
C TRP A 237 -21.20 1.62 3.80
N ALA A 238 -21.56 0.59 4.57
CA ALA A 238 -22.73 0.65 5.44
C ALA A 238 -22.61 1.69 6.55
N THR A 239 -21.39 1.97 7.04
CA THR A 239 -21.11 2.94 8.12
C THR A 239 -20.28 4.12 7.64
N ALA A 240 -20.34 4.42 6.34
CA ALA A 240 -19.53 5.46 5.71
C ALA A 240 -19.79 6.83 6.35
N PHE A 241 -18.80 7.71 6.28
CA PHE A 241 -19.03 9.11 6.60
C PHE A 241 -20.00 9.71 5.57
N THR A 242 -21.01 10.44 6.02
CA THR A 242 -21.92 11.16 5.11
C THR A 242 -21.33 12.49 4.63
N ARG A 243 -20.20 12.90 5.21
CA ARG A 243 -19.47 14.14 4.87
C ARG A 243 -18.01 13.82 4.60
N LEU A 244 -17.50 14.30 3.47
CA LEU A 244 -16.09 14.14 3.11
C LEU A 244 -15.15 14.86 4.11
N GLN A 245 -15.60 15.92 4.76
CA GLN A 245 -14.83 16.66 5.78
C GLN A 245 -14.53 15.78 6.99
N ASP A 246 -15.49 14.96 7.42
CA ASP A 246 -15.32 14.10 8.58
C ASP A 246 -14.30 13.00 8.28
N ALA A 247 -14.36 12.42 7.07
CA ALA A 247 -13.35 11.49 6.59
C ALA A 247 -11.97 12.16 6.47
N LEU A 248 -11.88 13.35 5.86
CA LEU A 248 -10.65 14.12 5.78
C LEU A 248 -10.11 14.46 7.17
N ALA A 249 -10.96 14.76 8.15
CA ALA A 249 -10.56 15.06 9.53
C ALA A 249 -10.05 13.80 10.25
N ALA A 250 -10.66 12.64 10.00
CA ALA A 250 -10.25 11.35 10.55
C ALA A 250 -8.96 10.79 9.90
N ALA A 251 -8.77 11.04 8.60
CA ALA A 251 -7.69 10.46 7.82
C ALA A 251 -6.30 10.82 8.34
N GLN A 252 -5.40 9.85 8.27
CA GLN A 252 -3.99 9.95 8.62
C GLN A 252 -3.11 9.78 7.37
N TYR A 253 -1.84 10.19 7.47
CA TYR A 253 -0.88 9.97 6.39
C TYR A 253 -0.84 8.47 6.02
N GLY A 254 -1.05 8.16 4.73
CA GLY A 254 -1.13 6.81 4.19
C GLY A 254 -2.56 6.29 3.97
N ASP A 255 -3.58 6.97 4.49
CA ASP A 255 -4.97 6.55 4.33
C ASP A 255 -5.48 6.80 2.90
N SER A 256 -6.44 5.98 2.50
CA SER A 256 -7.27 6.22 1.33
C SER A 256 -8.70 6.56 1.73
N ILE A 257 -9.31 7.51 1.04
CA ILE A 257 -10.71 7.89 1.21
C ILE A 257 -11.44 7.53 -0.09
N TRP A 258 -12.39 6.61 0.02
CA TRP A 258 -13.22 6.13 -1.07
C TRP A 258 -14.57 6.82 -1.03
N ILE A 259 -14.91 7.52 -2.10
CA ILE A 259 -16.05 8.43 -2.16
C ILE A 259 -17.04 7.91 -3.19
N ALA A 260 -18.24 7.57 -2.71
CA ALA A 260 -19.36 7.15 -3.55
C ALA A 260 -19.82 8.29 -4.46
N ASP A 261 -20.63 7.96 -5.46
CA ASP A 261 -21.33 8.94 -6.27
C ASP A 261 -22.16 9.88 -5.39
N GLY A 262 -22.31 11.12 -5.86
CA GLY A 262 -23.01 12.14 -5.10
C GLY A 262 -22.41 13.53 -5.26
N VAL A 263 -23.00 14.49 -4.54
CA VAL A 263 -22.54 15.89 -4.53
C VAL A 263 -22.12 16.28 -3.13
N TYR A 264 -20.82 16.50 -2.95
CA TYR A 264 -20.23 16.85 -1.66
C TYR A 264 -19.87 18.33 -1.63
N TYR A 265 -20.30 19.01 -0.58
CA TYR A 265 -20.09 20.45 -0.36
C TYR A 265 -19.09 20.70 0.77
N PRO A 266 -18.18 21.70 0.67
CA PRO A 266 -17.21 22.05 1.71
C PRO A 266 -17.80 22.42 3.08
N THR A 267 -19.04 22.90 3.11
CA THR A 267 -19.78 23.33 4.30
C THR A 267 -21.28 23.27 4.02
N ASP A 268 -22.11 23.29 5.06
CA ASP A 268 -23.58 23.38 4.95
C ASP A 268 -24.08 24.83 5.02
N ASP A 269 -23.17 25.79 5.26
CA ASP A 269 -23.46 27.22 5.32
C ASP A 269 -22.90 27.97 4.10
N ALA A 270 -22.85 29.30 4.17
CA ALA A 270 -22.35 30.16 3.10
C ALA A 270 -20.92 30.67 3.36
N ASP A 271 -20.12 29.97 4.19
CA ASP A 271 -18.72 30.34 4.40
C ASP A 271 -17.87 30.04 3.15
N ARG A 272 -17.67 31.08 2.35
CA ARG A 272 -16.84 31.04 1.13
C ARG A 272 -15.39 30.61 1.37
N THR A 273 -14.90 30.65 2.61
CA THR A 273 -13.54 30.21 2.95
C THR A 273 -13.43 28.70 3.16
N ALA A 274 -14.55 28.00 3.31
CA ALA A 274 -14.60 26.55 3.43
C ALA A 274 -14.13 25.87 2.13
N SER A 275 -13.35 24.80 2.29
CA SER A 275 -12.78 23.99 1.21
C SER A 275 -12.51 22.57 1.69
N PHE A 276 -12.42 21.61 0.77
CA PHE A 276 -11.88 20.28 1.06
C PHE A 276 -10.36 20.38 1.19
N GLY A 277 -9.87 20.36 2.43
CA GLY A 277 -8.44 20.42 2.73
C GLY A 277 -7.76 19.07 2.52
N LEU A 278 -6.92 18.94 1.48
CA LEU A 278 -6.12 17.72 1.30
C LEU A 278 -5.09 17.59 2.42
N LYS A 279 -5.05 16.39 3.01
CA LYS A 279 -4.01 16.02 3.97
C LYS A 279 -2.81 15.41 3.24
N SER A 280 -1.61 15.76 3.69
CA SER A 280 -0.38 15.19 3.15
C SER A 280 -0.39 13.67 3.32
N GLY A 281 -0.10 12.94 2.24
CA GLY A 281 -0.03 11.48 2.24
C GLY A 281 -1.38 10.76 2.15
N VAL A 282 -2.49 11.49 1.98
CA VAL A 282 -3.84 10.89 1.86
C VAL A 282 -4.24 10.81 0.40
N HIS A 283 -4.84 9.68 0.02
CA HIS A 283 -5.33 9.41 -1.33
C HIS A 283 -6.85 9.55 -1.37
N LEU A 284 -7.40 10.36 -2.28
CA LEU A 284 -8.85 10.48 -2.47
C LEU A 284 -9.25 9.83 -3.79
N TYR A 285 -10.15 8.87 -3.72
CA TYR A 285 -10.68 8.12 -4.85
C TYR A 285 -12.19 8.36 -4.94
N GLY A 286 -12.65 9.05 -5.98
CA GLY A 286 -14.08 9.18 -6.29
C GLY A 286 -14.49 8.26 -7.42
N GLY A 287 -15.73 7.76 -7.40
CA GLY A 287 -16.22 6.91 -8.48
C GLY A 287 -16.89 5.60 -8.06
N PHE A 288 -17.23 5.47 -6.79
CA PHE A 288 -17.80 4.24 -6.24
C PHE A 288 -19.33 4.30 -6.22
N ALA A 289 -19.99 3.15 -6.30
CA ALA A 289 -21.44 3.01 -6.16
C ALA A 289 -21.86 2.64 -4.73
N GLY A 290 -20.90 2.46 -3.81
CA GLY A 290 -21.18 2.22 -2.40
C GLY A 290 -21.26 0.75 -2.00
N TYR A 291 -20.66 -0.15 -2.77
CA TYR A 291 -20.63 -1.58 -2.45
C TYR A 291 -19.34 -2.31 -2.88
N GLU A 292 -18.37 -1.59 -3.43
CA GLU A 292 -17.12 -2.14 -3.94
C GLU A 292 -16.16 -2.54 -2.81
N ASP A 293 -15.49 -3.67 -2.99
CA ASP A 293 -14.47 -4.19 -2.06
C ASP A 293 -13.04 -3.85 -2.52
N SER A 294 -12.85 -3.46 -3.78
CA SER A 294 -11.53 -3.15 -4.37
C SER A 294 -11.56 -1.92 -5.28
N LEU A 295 -10.43 -1.20 -5.37
CA LEU A 295 -10.31 0.03 -6.16
C LEU A 295 -10.58 -0.20 -7.66
N ALA A 296 -10.27 -1.41 -8.16
CA ALA A 296 -10.46 -1.81 -9.55
C ALA A 296 -11.94 -2.01 -9.95
N GLN A 297 -12.86 -2.10 -8.99
CA GLN A 297 -14.30 -2.20 -9.26
C GLN A 297 -14.95 -0.84 -9.51
N ARG A 298 -14.23 0.25 -9.21
CA ARG A 298 -14.68 1.63 -9.37
C ARG A 298 -14.98 1.96 -10.84
N ASP A 299 -16.13 2.58 -11.09
CA ASP A 299 -16.49 3.14 -12.39
C ASP A 299 -16.68 4.66 -12.24
N TRP A 300 -15.58 5.40 -12.28
CA TRP A 300 -15.57 6.85 -12.11
C TRP A 300 -16.26 7.63 -13.23
N GLN A 301 -16.58 6.96 -14.35
CA GLN A 301 -17.35 7.57 -15.45
C GLN A 301 -18.86 7.42 -15.24
N ALA A 302 -19.30 6.30 -14.66
CA ALA A 302 -20.71 6.06 -14.34
C ALA A 302 -21.13 6.66 -12.99
N ASN A 303 -20.27 6.52 -11.98
CA ASN A 303 -20.55 6.92 -10.60
C ASN A 303 -19.92 8.29 -10.32
N ILE A 304 -20.59 9.36 -10.73
CA ILE A 304 -20.03 10.71 -10.66
C ILE A 304 -19.91 11.18 -9.20
N CYS A 305 -18.68 11.33 -8.71
CA CYS A 305 -18.37 12.00 -7.46
C CYS A 305 -18.06 13.48 -7.73
N LEU A 306 -19.00 14.37 -7.40
CA LEU A 306 -18.86 15.82 -7.59
C LEU A 306 -18.49 16.51 -6.26
N LEU A 307 -17.32 17.13 -6.22
CA LEU A 307 -16.97 18.13 -5.21
C LEU A 307 -17.42 19.50 -5.72
N SER A 308 -18.40 20.11 -5.05
CA SER A 308 -19.04 21.34 -5.49
C SER A 308 -18.80 22.49 -4.52
N GLY A 309 -18.37 23.63 -5.05
CA GLY A 309 -18.31 24.90 -4.31
C GLY A 309 -19.61 25.67 -4.26
N ASP A 310 -20.71 25.19 -4.84
CA ASP A 310 -22.06 25.81 -4.87
C ASP A 310 -22.73 25.73 -3.49
N ILE A 311 -22.19 26.48 -2.53
CA ILE A 311 -22.63 26.52 -1.14
C ILE A 311 -23.66 27.64 -0.95
N GLY A 312 -24.49 27.57 0.09
CA GLY A 312 -25.52 28.57 0.33
C GLY A 312 -26.72 28.43 -0.61
N LEU A 313 -26.95 29.39 -1.49
CA LEU A 313 -28.06 29.41 -2.43
C LEU A 313 -27.70 28.71 -3.74
N ALA A 314 -28.35 27.57 -4.01
CA ALA A 314 -28.10 26.78 -5.20
C ALA A 314 -28.10 27.61 -6.51
N GLY A 315 -26.98 27.57 -7.23
CA GLY A 315 -26.76 28.25 -8.49
C GLY A 315 -26.40 29.74 -8.38
N ASP A 316 -26.28 30.30 -7.17
CA ASP A 316 -25.75 31.64 -6.97
C ASP A 316 -24.23 31.59 -6.88
N SER A 317 -23.53 32.14 -7.87
CA SER A 317 -22.07 32.12 -7.81
C SER A 317 -21.50 32.97 -6.67
N LEU A 318 -22.25 33.91 -6.09
CA LEU A 318 -21.72 34.93 -5.17
C LEU A 318 -21.38 34.39 -3.77
N ASP A 319 -22.00 33.29 -3.36
CA ASP A 319 -21.70 32.57 -2.13
C ASP A 319 -20.86 31.31 -2.35
N ASN A 320 -20.46 31.00 -3.58
CA ASN A 320 -19.58 29.88 -3.84
C ASN A 320 -18.26 29.94 -3.05
N SER A 321 -17.78 28.77 -2.63
CA SER A 321 -16.44 28.60 -2.05
C SER A 321 -15.37 29.21 -2.96
N TYR A 322 -14.41 29.92 -2.37
CA TYR A 322 -13.27 30.45 -3.13
C TYR A 322 -12.45 29.35 -3.78
N HIS A 323 -12.28 28.23 -3.05
CA HIS A 323 -11.57 27.04 -3.51
C HIS A 323 -12.40 25.82 -3.15
N VAL A 324 -12.66 24.93 -4.11
CA VAL A 324 -13.32 23.65 -3.78
C VAL A 324 -12.35 22.74 -3.03
N ILE A 325 -11.13 22.58 -3.57
CA ILE A 325 -10.05 21.81 -2.94
C ILE A 325 -8.90 22.74 -2.58
N ARG A 326 -8.32 22.53 -1.40
CA ARG A 326 -7.12 23.25 -0.95
C ARG A 326 -6.05 22.26 -0.49
N ALA A 327 -4.86 22.37 -1.05
CA ALA A 327 -3.69 21.62 -0.58
C ALA A 327 -2.58 22.60 -0.16
N ILE A 328 -2.14 22.49 1.09
CA ILE A 328 -1.07 23.33 1.65
C ILE A 328 -0.02 22.42 2.26
N SER A 329 1.24 22.59 1.87
CA SER A 329 2.35 21.83 2.44
C SER A 329 2.16 20.31 2.34
N THR A 330 1.50 19.82 1.27
CA THR A 330 1.33 18.38 1.03
C THR A 330 2.52 17.79 0.28
N GLY A 331 2.92 16.57 0.65
CA GLY A 331 4.04 15.84 0.03
C GLY A 331 3.62 14.93 -1.12
N ARG A 332 4.62 14.45 -1.90
CA ARG A 332 4.51 13.66 -3.15
C ARG A 332 3.63 12.40 -3.10
N ASN A 333 3.21 11.96 -1.91
CA ASN A 333 2.36 10.79 -1.71
C ASN A 333 0.88 11.15 -1.47
N THR A 334 0.44 12.31 -1.96
CA THR A 334 -0.95 12.76 -1.88
C THR A 334 -1.53 12.67 -3.28
N SER A 335 -2.67 12.01 -3.47
CA SER A 335 -3.31 11.93 -4.78
C SER A 335 -4.81 12.17 -4.71
N ILE A 336 -5.35 12.67 -5.82
CA ILE A 336 -6.78 12.71 -6.09
C ILE A 336 -7.04 12.03 -7.44
N ASP A 337 -8.09 11.22 -7.51
CA ASP A 337 -8.40 10.42 -8.70
C ASP A 337 -9.93 10.26 -8.84
N GLY A 338 -10.45 10.50 -10.05
CA GLY A 338 -11.86 10.27 -10.40
C GLY A 338 -12.85 11.22 -9.75
N LEU A 339 -12.39 12.42 -9.37
CA LEU A 339 -13.23 13.47 -8.80
C LEU A 339 -13.61 14.50 -9.87
N HIS A 340 -14.89 14.87 -9.89
CA HIS A 340 -15.36 16.04 -10.62
C HIS A 340 -15.33 17.25 -9.68
N ILE A 341 -14.69 18.35 -10.09
CA ILE A 341 -14.49 19.53 -9.24
C ILE A 341 -15.13 20.72 -9.93
N SER A 342 -16.09 21.38 -9.28
CA SER A 342 -16.88 22.44 -9.91
C SER A 342 -17.30 23.54 -8.93
N HIS A 343 -17.76 24.66 -9.49
CA HIS A 343 -18.37 25.76 -8.75
C HIS A 343 -17.49 26.47 -7.73
N GLY A 344 -16.15 26.40 -7.85
CA GLY A 344 -15.27 27.29 -7.07
C GLY A 344 -15.12 28.67 -7.71
N GLN A 345 -15.18 29.74 -6.90
CA GLN A 345 -15.15 31.12 -7.37
C GLN A 345 -14.03 31.92 -6.67
N ALA A 346 -12.81 31.85 -7.19
CA ALA A 346 -11.63 32.53 -6.64
C ALA A 346 -11.57 34.04 -6.98
N ASP A 347 -12.56 34.81 -6.55
CA ASP A 347 -12.67 36.27 -6.77
C ASP A 347 -12.43 37.12 -5.50
N GLY A 348 -11.95 36.50 -4.42
CA GLY A 348 -11.75 37.16 -3.14
C GLY A 348 -10.68 38.25 -3.17
N THR A 349 -10.66 39.15 -2.19
CA THR A 349 -9.73 40.28 -2.22
C THR A 349 -8.37 39.98 -1.57
N LEU A 350 -8.27 38.94 -0.74
CA LEU A 350 -7.04 38.51 -0.07
C LEU A 350 -6.14 37.65 -0.99
N PHE A 351 -4.83 37.65 -0.74
CA PHE A 351 -3.81 37.06 -1.62
C PHE A 351 -4.02 35.57 -1.98
N GLY A 352 -4.68 34.79 -1.11
CA GLY A 352 -4.98 33.37 -1.37
C GLY A 352 -6.25 33.14 -2.19
N HIS A 353 -7.26 34.00 -2.09
CA HIS A 353 -8.60 33.76 -2.62
C HIS A 353 -8.82 34.23 -4.06
N ARG A 354 -7.76 34.69 -4.75
CA ARG A 354 -7.78 35.19 -6.14
C ARG A 354 -7.36 34.14 -7.18
N TYR A 355 -6.95 32.96 -6.72
CA TYR A 355 -6.33 31.94 -7.56
C TYR A 355 -6.93 30.57 -7.28
N GLY A 356 -7.07 29.73 -8.30
CA GLY A 356 -7.43 28.32 -8.13
C GLY A 356 -8.85 28.10 -7.58
N GLY A 357 -9.88 28.38 -8.38
CA GLY A 357 -11.28 28.14 -7.99
C GLY A 357 -11.57 26.66 -7.75
N GLY A 358 -11.18 25.78 -8.67
CA GLY A 358 -11.29 24.33 -8.47
C GLY A 358 -10.31 23.82 -7.41
N ILE A 359 -9.01 23.96 -7.67
CA ILE A 359 -7.95 23.49 -6.78
C ILE A 359 -6.96 24.63 -6.51
N PHE A 360 -6.68 24.87 -5.23
CA PHE A 360 -5.61 25.77 -4.78
C PHE A 360 -4.46 24.98 -4.17
N LEU A 361 -3.26 25.11 -4.74
CA LEU A 361 -2.03 24.46 -4.27
C LEU A 361 -1.04 25.50 -3.73
N SER A 362 -0.52 25.30 -2.52
CA SER A 362 0.51 26.16 -1.92
C SER A 362 1.59 25.31 -1.23
N ASN A 363 2.84 25.38 -1.72
CA ASN A 363 3.94 24.51 -1.27
C ASN A 363 3.55 23.02 -1.26
N ALA A 364 2.73 22.61 -2.22
CA ALA A 364 2.09 21.31 -2.28
C ALA A 364 2.62 20.50 -3.47
N ASN A 365 2.71 19.19 -3.29
CA ASN A 365 3.05 18.22 -4.33
C ASN A 365 2.03 17.09 -4.28
N ALA A 366 0.91 17.26 -4.98
CA ALA A 366 -0.16 16.28 -5.08
C ALA A 366 -0.31 15.83 -6.53
N GLU A 367 -0.57 14.55 -6.72
CA GLU A 367 -0.87 13.95 -8.02
C GLU A 367 -2.37 14.05 -8.32
N VAL A 368 -2.72 14.39 -9.56
CA VAL A 368 -4.11 14.46 -10.04
C VAL A 368 -4.23 13.47 -11.19
N LEU A 369 -5.09 12.47 -11.04
CA LEU A 369 -5.24 11.33 -11.95
C LEU A 369 -6.61 11.27 -12.62
#